data_AF-A0A522CRY1-F1
#
_entry.id   AF-A0A522CRY1-F1
#
_cell.length_a   1.000
_cell.length_b   1.000
_cell.length_c   1.000
_cell.angle_alpha   90.00
_cell.angle_beta   90.00
_cell.angle_gamma   90.00
#
_symmetry.space_group_name_H-M   'P 1'
#
loop_
_entity.id
_entity.type
_entity.pdbx_description
1 polymer ?
#
loop_
_entity_poly.entity_id
_entity_poly.type
_entity_poly.pdbx_seq_one_letter_code
_entity_poly.pdbx_strand_id
1 'polypeptide(L)'
;MSRLTAAFMLVAGLNGSGALARAEEKTPPDSKFVSTASLNGNPDVAPIAAFDPAAAQDFLAFTRLPMEYEEMLLAGKTAEEAREAIDKKLPEGVEGTVIRHQNSTAVVSFDAAQGVIRVAYDGTSEPADKKDNARFWREASPIGGRIYTGFYDAILKESPDGQNLVDAVRQKVEDYAAQAGKPVTLDLTGFSKGGSMAITTAAQWIADGFADGQDGIRMKNVYTFANPAAGDEKFCSTFENAARASGVNVSRVVAGGDAVPHILTETAPWYMPGLYHQCGDAFYIGVDKQGSMRAVENPGTKDAETFRDNSPKKVWHDPDVYEQAIRDYVTSGMTMTEPAAPEKSKPSTTAPRIPARP
;
A
#
# COMPACT_ATOMS: atom_id res chain seq x y z
N MET A 1 -19.55 20.23 -19.79
CA MET A 1 -19.77 20.08 -18.33
C MET A 1 -20.88 19.06 -18.09
N SER A 2 -20.55 17.80 -17.87
CA SER A 2 -21.47 16.81 -17.29
C SER A 2 -20.67 15.83 -16.45
N ARG A 3 -21.07 15.68 -15.19
CA ARG A 3 -20.43 14.83 -14.18
C ARG A 3 -20.58 13.35 -14.58
N LEU A 4 -19.46 12.64 -14.72
CA LEU A 4 -19.46 11.18 -14.77
C LEU A 4 -19.60 10.65 -13.35
N THR A 5 -20.78 10.10 -13.05
CA THR A 5 -21.00 9.24 -11.89
C THR A 5 -20.34 7.89 -12.19
N ALA A 6 -19.34 7.50 -11.39
CA ALA A 6 -18.73 6.18 -11.49
C ALA A 6 -19.75 5.10 -11.05
N ALA A 7 -20.48 4.56 -12.02
CA ALA A 7 -21.33 3.39 -11.84
C ALA A 7 -20.50 2.13 -12.15
N PHE A 8 -20.36 1.25 -11.16
CA PHE A 8 -19.88 -0.12 -11.37
C PHE A 8 -20.88 -0.87 -12.25
N MET A 9 -20.51 -1.16 -13.50
CA MET A 9 -21.22 -2.13 -14.35
C MET A 9 -20.40 -3.42 -14.49
N LEU A 10 -21.08 -4.52 -14.16
CA LEU A 10 -20.63 -5.90 -14.23
C LEU A 10 -20.67 -6.37 -15.69
N VAL A 11 -19.54 -6.82 -16.24
CA VAL A 11 -19.54 -7.63 -17.48
C VAL A 11 -19.67 -9.09 -17.07
N ALA A 12 -20.87 -9.63 -17.23
CA ALA A 12 -21.11 -11.07 -17.17
C ALA A 12 -20.76 -11.69 -18.53
N GLY A 13 -19.96 -12.75 -18.51
CA GLY A 13 -19.82 -13.68 -19.61
C GLY A 13 -18.38 -13.95 -20.01
N LEU A 14 -17.88 -15.14 -19.64
CA LEU A 14 -17.36 -16.12 -20.59
C LEU A 14 -17.07 -17.43 -19.84
N ASN A 15 -17.90 -18.43 -20.12
CA ASN A 15 -17.63 -19.83 -19.82
C ASN A 15 -16.46 -20.30 -20.70
N GLY A 16 -15.38 -20.75 -20.07
CA GLY A 16 -14.24 -21.38 -20.72
C GLY A 16 -13.58 -22.35 -19.76
N SER A 17 -14.08 -23.58 -19.74
CA SER A 17 -13.54 -24.70 -18.96
C SER A 17 -12.18 -25.13 -19.51
N GLY A 18 -11.09 -24.76 -18.82
CA GLY A 18 -9.76 -25.32 -18.98
C GLY A 18 -9.29 -25.90 -17.65
N ALA A 19 -9.20 -27.23 -17.56
CA ALA A 19 -8.71 -27.92 -16.38
C ALA A 19 -7.20 -27.72 -16.23
N LEU A 20 -6.75 -27.06 -15.16
CA LEU A 20 -5.35 -27.03 -14.75
C LEU A 20 -5.15 -27.97 -13.55
N ALA A 21 -4.14 -28.84 -13.68
CA ALA A 21 -3.79 -29.86 -12.72
C ALA A 21 -3.34 -29.24 -11.38
N ARG A 22 -3.91 -29.76 -10.27
CA ARG A 22 -3.47 -29.44 -8.90
C ARG A 22 -2.09 -30.05 -8.66
N ALA A 23 -1.11 -29.21 -8.33
CA ALA A 23 0.10 -29.68 -7.67
C ALA A 23 -0.23 -30.03 -6.21
N GLU A 24 0.19 -31.21 -5.76
CA GLU A 24 0.09 -31.63 -4.37
C GLU A 24 1.05 -30.82 -3.50
N GLU A 25 0.52 -29.98 -2.61
CA GLU A 25 1.26 -29.17 -1.66
C GLU A 25 1.61 -30.04 -0.43
N LYS A 26 2.91 -30.27 -0.18
CA LYS A 26 3.39 -30.92 1.04
C LYS A 26 3.21 -29.96 2.22
N THR A 27 2.46 -30.40 3.23
CA THR A 27 2.27 -29.67 4.49
C THR A 27 3.60 -29.44 5.20
N PRO A 28 4.00 -28.19 5.52
CA PRO A 28 5.16 -27.94 6.38
C PRO A 28 4.79 -28.22 7.85
N PRO A 29 5.79 -28.52 8.71
CA PRO A 29 5.56 -28.83 10.11
C PRO A 29 5.06 -27.61 10.90
N ASP A 30 4.24 -27.89 11.93
CA ASP A 30 3.60 -26.93 12.83
C ASP A 30 4.58 -25.90 13.40
N SER A 31 4.58 -24.68 12.86
CA SER A 31 5.20 -23.51 13.50
C SER A 31 4.22 -22.94 14.51
N LYS A 32 4.58 -22.99 15.80
CA LYS A 32 3.83 -22.33 16.88
C LYS A 32 3.80 -20.82 16.63
N PHE A 33 2.61 -20.29 16.35
CA PHE A 33 2.34 -18.86 16.17
C PHE A 33 2.59 -18.10 17.49
N VAL A 34 3.29 -16.97 17.39
CA VAL A 34 3.37 -15.95 18.44
C VAL A 34 2.41 -14.83 18.05
N SER A 35 1.46 -14.51 18.93
CA SER A 35 0.51 -13.41 18.75
C SER A 35 1.24 -12.06 18.68
N THR A 36 0.87 -11.21 17.73
CA THR A 36 1.36 -9.83 17.55
C THR A 36 1.17 -8.94 18.79
N ALA A 37 0.24 -9.27 19.68
CA ALA A 37 0.09 -8.59 20.98
C ALA A 37 1.30 -8.79 21.92
N SER A 38 2.20 -9.74 21.62
CA SER A 38 3.40 -10.05 22.42
C SER A 38 4.65 -9.27 22.00
N LEU A 39 4.61 -8.44 20.95
CA LEU A 39 5.80 -7.70 20.49
C LEU A 39 6.00 -6.34 21.18
N ASN A 40 4.99 -5.83 21.89
CA ASN A 40 5.07 -4.58 22.68
C ASN A 40 5.98 -4.69 23.94
N GLY A 41 6.68 -5.82 24.13
CA GLY A 41 7.58 -6.06 25.24
C GLY A 41 9.01 -6.43 24.84
N ASN A 42 9.35 -6.40 23.54
CA ASN A 42 10.73 -6.65 23.11
C ASN A 42 11.52 -5.32 23.10
N PRO A 43 12.47 -5.09 24.02
CA PRO A 43 13.21 -3.82 24.13
C PRO A 43 14.12 -3.52 22.92
N ASP A 44 14.31 -4.50 22.03
CA ASP A 44 15.09 -4.34 20.79
C ASP A 44 14.25 -3.86 19.59
N VAL A 45 12.94 -3.62 19.77
CA VAL A 45 12.07 -3.08 18.73
C VAL A 45 12.11 -1.56 18.80
N ALA A 46 12.63 -0.92 17.74
CA ALA A 46 12.58 0.53 17.60
C ALA A 46 11.13 1.04 17.77
N PRO A 47 10.92 2.15 18.51
CA PRO A 47 9.59 2.70 18.70
C PRO A 47 8.96 3.05 17.34
N ILE A 48 7.67 2.80 17.21
CA ILE A 48 6.88 3.16 16.03
C ILE A 48 6.97 4.68 15.83
N ALA A 49 7.22 5.12 14.59
CA ALA A 49 7.27 6.53 14.27
C ALA A 49 5.89 7.15 14.48
N ALA A 50 5.81 8.24 15.24
CA ALA A 50 4.58 9.01 15.38
C ALA A 50 4.12 9.53 14.02
N PHE A 51 2.80 9.65 13.82
CA PHE A 51 2.24 10.21 12.59
C PHE A 51 2.79 11.61 12.31
N ASP A 52 3.52 11.76 11.20
CA ASP A 52 4.02 13.03 10.71
C ASP A 52 3.14 13.52 9.55
N PRO A 53 2.26 14.53 9.78
CA PRO A 53 1.39 15.03 8.73
C PRO A 53 2.14 15.78 7.62
N ALA A 54 3.33 16.34 7.90
CA ALA A 54 4.14 16.99 6.87
C ALA A 54 4.74 15.95 5.94
N ALA A 55 5.27 14.85 6.49
CA ALA A 55 5.69 13.71 5.69
C ALA A 55 4.51 13.12 4.89
N ALA A 56 3.34 12.97 5.50
CA ALA A 56 2.14 12.48 4.81
C ALA A 56 1.78 13.36 3.60
N GLN A 57 1.85 14.69 3.73
CA GLN A 57 1.60 15.62 2.62
C GLN A 57 2.66 15.51 1.53
N ASP A 58 3.94 15.44 1.89
CA ASP A 58 5.06 15.27 0.95
C ASP A 58 4.88 13.98 0.13
N PHE A 59 4.72 12.84 0.81
CA PHE A 59 4.52 11.55 0.16
C PHE A 59 3.28 11.53 -0.73
N LEU A 60 2.15 12.09 -0.28
CA LEU A 60 0.93 12.15 -1.08
C LEU A 60 1.13 12.95 -2.37
N ALA A 61 1.89 14.05 -2.33
CA ALA A 61 2.21 14.83 -3.53
C ALA A 61 2.95 13.98 -4.58
N PHE A 62 3.90 13.15 -4.16
CA PHE A 62 4.61 12.24 -5.06
C PHE A 62 3.72 11.12 -5.62
N THR A 63 2.77 10.58 -4.83
CA THR A 63 1.85 9.54 -5.33
C THR A 63 0.99 9.98 -6.52
N ARG A 64 0.74 11.29 -6.64
CA ARG A 64 -0.08 11.85 -7.73
C ARG A 64 0.64 11.87 -9.07
N LEU A 65 1.97 11.90 -9.09
CA LEU A 65 2.76 12.01 -10.32
C LEU A 65 2.48 10.86 -11.31
N PRO A 66 2.62 9.57 -10.94
CA PRO A 66 2.32 8.49 -11.87
C PRO A 66 0.83 8.42 -12.24
N MET A 67 -0.09 8.82 -11.34
CA MET A 67 -1.52 8.85 -11.63
C MET A 67 -1.86 9.88 -12.70
N GLU A 68 -1.36 11.11 -12.57
CA GLU A 68 -1.59 12.19 -13.52
C GLU A 68 -0.98 11.88 -14.88
N TYR A 69 0.19 11.23 -14.91
CA TYR A 69 0.78 10.75 -16.14
C TYR A 69 -0.19 9.83 -16.91
N GLU A 70 -0.77 8.82 -16.25
CA GLU A 70 -1.76 7.93 -16.89
C GLU A 70 -3.06 8.67 -17.25
N GLU A 71 -3.55 9.58 -16.42
CA GLU A 71 -4.74 10.39 -16.73
C GLU A 71 -4.55 11.24 -17.99
N MET A 72 -3.35 11.81 -18.19
CA MET A 72 -3.02 12.57 -19.39
C MET A 72 -2.99 11.68 -20.64
N LEU A 73 -2.41 10.48 -20.54
CA LEU A 73 -2.43 9.51 -21.64
C LEU A 73 -3.88 9.12 -22.00
N LEU A 74 -4.72 8.86 -20.99
CA LEU A 74 -6.14 8.57 -21.18
C LEU A 74 -6.92 9.74 -21.80
N ALA A 75 -6.50 10.98 -21.53
CA ALA A 75 -7.02 12.19 -22.16
C ALA A 75 -6.51 12.42 -23.60
N GLY A 76 -5.68 11.50 -24.13
CA GLY A 76 -5.15 11.55 -25.49
C GLY A 76 -3.89 12.40 -25.67
N LYS A 77 -3.19 12.73 -24.57
CA LYS A 77 -1.87 13.39 -24.62
C LYS A 77 -0.78 12.42 -25.03
N THR A 78 0.30 12.95 -25.62
CA THR A 78 1.48 12.13 -25.90
C THR A 78 2.25 11.84 -24.61
N ALA A 79 3.10 10.80 -24.63
CA ALA A 79 3.97 10.46 -23.51
C ALA A 79 4.92 11.62 -23.15
N GLU A 80 5.39 12.36 -24.15
CA GLU A 80 6.25 13.54 -23.98
C GLU A 80 5.49 14.68 -23.31
N GLU A 81 4.26 14.99 -23.75
CA GLU A 81 3.42 16.01 -23.11
C GLU A 81 3.10 15.65 -21.65
N ALA A 82 2.77 14.38 -21.39
CA ALA A 82 2.51 13.88 -20.05
C ALA A 82 3.77 13.98 -19.17
N ARG A 83 4.94 13.61 -19.70
CA ARG A 83 6.21 13.73 -18.99
C ARG A 83 6.57 15.17 -18.67
N GLU A 84 6.41 16.09 -19.62
CA GLU A 84 6.67 17.52 -19.38
C GLU A 84 5.79 18.08 -18.25
N ALA A 85 4.55 17.59 -18.12
CA ALA A 85 3.68 17.96 -17.01
C ALA A 85 4.18 17.42 -15.66
N ILE A 86 4.70 16.20 -15.63
CA ILE A 86 5.34 15.64 -14.41
C ILE A 86 6.56 16.44 -14.02
N ASP A 87 7.44 16.76 -14.98
CA ASP A 87 8.67 17.52 -14.72
C ASP A 87 8.38 18.91 -14.13
N LYS A 88 7.26 19.55 -14.53
CA LYS A 88 6.82 20.84 -13.97
C LYS A 88 6.26 20.76 -12.55
N LYS A 89 5.90 19.57 -12.06
CA LYS A 89 5.34 19.35 -10.73
C LYS A 89 6.37 18.89 -9.71
N LEU A 90 7.52 18.42 -10.16
CA LEU A 90 8.62 18.09 -9.27
C LEU A 90 9.15 19.37 -8.58
N PRO A 91 9.58 19.27 -7.32
CA PRO A 91 10.23 20.39 -6.65
C PRO A 91 11.47 20.86 -7.41
N GLU A 92 11.83 22.14 -7.25
CA GLU A 92 13.02 22.70 -7.87
C GLU A 92 14.28 21.90 -7.47
N GLY A 93 15.08 21.51 -8.47
CA GLY A 93 16.30 20.72 -8.26
C GLY A 93 16.07 19.21 -8.11
N VAL A 94 14.83 18.73 -8.20
CA VAL A 94 14.51 17.30 -8.22
C VAL A 94 14.38 16.80 -9.65
N GLU A 95 15.15 15.77 -10.00
CA GLU A 95 15.04 15.08 -11.29
C GLU A 95 13.96 14.00 -11.22
N GLY A 96 13.25 13.73 -12.32
CA GLY A 96 12.24 12.67 -12.40
C GLY A 96 12.37 11.78 -13.63
N THR A 97 12.08 10.50 -13.44
CA THR A 97 11.96 9.52 -14.50
C THR A 97 10.69 8.71 -14.40
N VAL A 98 9.84 8.84 -15.41
CA VAL A 98 8.67 8.00 -15.63
C VAL A 98 9.11 6.69 -16.26
N ILE A 99 8.72 5.56 -15.65
CA ILE A 99 8.93 4.20 -16.13
C ILE A 99 7.55 3.57 -16.26
N ARG A 100 7.15 3.26 -17.49
CA ARG A 100 5.87 2.60 -17.78
C ARG A 100 6.12 1.19 -18.23
N HIS A 101 5.43 0.25 -17.61
CA HIS A 101 5.53 -1.16 -17.93
C HIS A 101 4.14 -1.79 -17.91
N GLN A 102 3.72 -2.32 -19.07
CA GLN A 102 2.36 -2.84 -19.26
C GLN A 102 1.31 -1.79 -18.87
N ASN A 103 0.51 -2.07 -17.84
CA ASN A 103 -0.58 -1.21 -17.34
C ASN A 103 -0.20 -0.50 -16.03
N SER A 104 1.09 -0.38 -15.72
CA SER A 104 1.54 0.24 -14.48
C SER A 104 2.69 1.18 -14.73
N THR A 105 2.74 2.24 -13.95
CA THR A 105 3.69 3.33 -14.09
C THR A 105 4.29 3.67 -12.75
N ALA A 106 5.60 3.83 -12.76
CA ALA A 106 6.36 4.37 -11.65
C ALA A 106 7.00 5.71 -12.04
N VAL A 107 7.07 6.63 -11.09
CA VAL A 107 7.93 7.81 -11.18
C VAL A 107 9.05 7.66 -10.16
N VAL A 108 10.28 7.59 -10.64
CA VAL A 108 11.50 7.61 -9.82
C VAL A 108 12.02 9.03 -9.82
N SER A 109 12.09 9.67 -8.67
CA SER A 109 12.61 11.02 -8.51
C SER A 109 13.85 11.06 -7.63
N PHE A 110 14.73 12.02 -7.90
CA PHE A 110 16.01 12.16 -7.21
C PHE A 110 16.27 13.60 -6.80
N ASP A 111 16.33 13.82 -5.49
CA ASP A 111 16.80 15.05 -4.86
C ASP A 111 18.28 14.89 -4.51
N ALA A 112 19.16 15.39 -5.37
CA ALA A 112 20.61 15.29 -5.17
C ALA A 112 21.10 16.09 -3.95
N ALA A 113 20.43 17.20 -3.62
CA ALA A 113 20.80 18.03 -2.47
C ALA A 113 20.59 17.24 -1.18
N GLN A 114 19.44 16.61 -1.03
CA GLN A 114 19.08 15.80 0.13
C GLN A 114 19.66 14.38 0.08
N GLY A 115 20.05 13.88 -1.09
CA GLY A 115 20.46 12.48 -1.27
C GLY A 115 19.28 11.53 -1.11
N VAL A 116 18.10 11.92 -1.60
CA VAL A 116 16.85 11.15 -1.45
C VAL A 116 16.36 10.72 -2.83
N ILE A 117 16.12 9.42 -2.99
CA ILE A 117 15.43 8.84 -4.13
C ILE A 117 14.02 8.45 -3.67
N ARG A 118 12.99 8.88 -4.39
CA ARG A 118 11.60 8.48 -4.14
C ARG A 118 11.05 7.75 -5.34
N VAL A 119 10.37 6.64 -5.10
CA VAL A 119 9.62 5.89 -6.13
C VAL A 119 8.13 5.95 -5.79
N ALA A 120 7.34 6.47 -6.71
CA ALA A 120 5.89 6.51 -6.61
C ALA A 120 5.25 5.61 -7.68
N TYR A 121 4.31 4.76 -7.28
CA TYR A 121 3.55 3.89 -8.20
C TYR A 121 2.13 4.41 -8.47
N ASP A 122 1.62 4.17 -9.67
CA ASP A 122 0.28 4.56 -10.09
C ASP A 122 -0.83 3.80 -9.35
N GLY A 123 -1.96 4.49 -9.16
CA GLY A 123 -3.22 3.86 -8.77
C GLY A 123 -3.88 3.13 -9.94
N THR A 124 -5.12 2.68 -9.75
CA THR A 124 -5.92 2.13 -10.86
C THR A 124 -6.39 3.25 -11.78
N SER A 125 -5.96 3.26 -13.04
CA SER A 125 -6.32 4.28 -14.04
C SER A 125 -7.03 3.68 -15.27
N GLU A 126 -6.70 2.44 -15.66
CA GLU A 126 -7.21 1.82 -16.88
C GLU A 126 -8.24 0.68 -16.64
N PRO A 127 -9.07 0.33 -17.64
CA PRO A 127 -9.87 -0.90 -17.59
C PRO A 127 -9.05 -2.18 -17.45
N ALA A 128 -7.78 -2.18 -17.89
CA ALA A 128 -6.86 -3.30 -17.74
C ALA A 128 -6.48 -3.51 -16.26
N ASP A 129 -6.24 -2.41 -15.51
CA ASP A 129 -6.05 -2.47 -14.05
C ASP A 129 -7.25 -3.12 -13.34
N LYS A 130 -8.46 -2.94 -13.86
CA LYS A 130 -9.65 -3.59 -13.29
C LYS A 130 -9.60 -5.12 -13.43
N LYS A 131 -8.91 -5.65 -14.45
CA LYS A 131 -8.69 -7.09 -14.59
C LYS A 131 -7.66 -7.59 -13.59
N ASP A 132 -6.59 -6.84 -13.38
CA ASP A 132 -5.57 -7.19 -12.40
C ASP A 132 -6.17 -7.13 -10.98
N ASN A 133 -6.96 -6.10 -10.68
CA ASN A 133 -7.77 -5.96 -9.46
C ASN A 133 -8.88 -7.02 -9.28
N ALA A 134 -9.14 -7.86 -10.29
CA ALA A 134 -10.10 -8.96 -10.21
C ALA A 134 -9.42 -10.33 -10.03
N ARG A 135 -8.08 -10.39 -10.01
CA ARG A 135 -7.31 -11.63 -9.83
C ARG A 135 -6.99 -11.86 -8.36
N PHE A 136 -8.00 -12.28 -7.59
CA PHE A 136 -7.89 -12.57 -6.14
C PHE A 136 -7.08 -13.81 -5.77
N TRP A 137 -6.31 -14.36 -6.70
CA TRP A 137 -5.42 -15.48 -6.45
C TRP A 137 -4.16 -15.04 -5.70
N ARG A 138 -3.40 -16.01 -5.20
CA ARG A 138 -2.26 -15.80 -4.32
C ARG A 138 -1.01 -16.41 -4.94
N GLU A 139 0.01 -15.60 -5.21
CA GLU A 139 1.34 -16.05 -5.65
C GLU A 139 2.29 -16.19 -4.47
N ALA A 140 3.24 -17.12 -4.56
CA ALA A 140 4.28 -17.27 -3.54
C ALA A 140 5.22 -16.05 -3.56
N SER A 141 5.49 -15.51 -2.38
CA SER A 141 6.43 -14.39 -2.20
C SER A 141 7.86 -14.89 -1.94
N PRO A 142 8.90 -14.21 -2.49
CA PRO A 142 10.29 -14.47 -2.12
C PRO A 142 10.61 -14.22 -0.65
N ILE A 143 9.92 -13.27 0.02
CA ILE A 143 10.06 -13.06 1.46
C ILE A 143 9.24 -14.07 2.30
N GLY A 144 8.48 -14.95 1.65
CA GLY A 144 7.58 -15.92 2.28
C GLY A 144 6.13 -15.43 2.39
N GLY A 145 5.21 -16.39 2.58
CA GLY A 145 3.77 -16.12 2.51
C GLY A 145 3.29 -16.02 1.07
N ARG A 146 2.13 -15.39 0.87
CA ARG A 146 1.55 -15.20 -0.47
C ARG A 146 1.04 -13.78 -0.70
N ILE A 147 1.15 -13.32 -1.94
CA ILE A 147 0.81 -11.95 -2.39
C ILE A 147 -0.36 -12.03 -3.37
N TYR A 148 -1.17 -10.98 -3.42
CA TYR A 148 -2.22 -10.82 -4.40
C TYR A 148 -1.68 -10.90 -5.84
N THR A 149 -2.15 -11.87 -6.64
CA THR A 149 -1.62 -12.14 -7.99
C THR A 149 -1.69 -10.91 -8.90
N GLY A 150 -2.74 -10.09 -8.83
CA GLY A 150 -2.82 -8.90 -9.68
C GLY A 150 -1.73 -7.86 -9.40
N PHE A 151 -1.29 -7.71 -8.15
CA PHE A 151 -0.20 -6.80 -7.79
C PHE A 151 1.13 -7.41 -8.17
N TYR A 152 1.31 -8.71 -7.92
CA TYR A 152 2.49 -9.44 -8.38
C TYR A 152 2.65 -9.31 -9.90
N ASP A 153 1.59 -9.57 -10.67
CA ASP A 153 1.60 -9.45 -12.12
C ASP A 153 1.92 -8.03 -12.60
N ALA A 154 1.38 -7.01 -11.91
CA ALA A 154 1.59 -5.62 -12.29
C ALA A 154 3.06 -5.17 -12.19
N ILE A 155 3.84 -5.75 -11.26
CA ILE A 155 5.22 -5.30 -11.01
C ILE A 155 6.31 -6.32 -11.32
N LEU A 156 6.05 -7.62 -11.16
CA LEU A 156 7.07 -8.69 -11.24
C LEU A 156 6.91 -9.60 -12.46
N LYS A 157 5.80 -9.50 -13.21
CA LYS A 157 5.64 -10.29 -14.43
C LYS A 157 6.49 -9.72 -15.56
N GLU A 158 7.39 -10.54 -16.06
CA GLU A 158 8.22 -10.21 -17.22
C GLU A 158 7.36 -9.90 -18.45
N SER A 159 7.69 -8.82 -19.15
CA SER A 159 7.28 -8.57 -20.53
C SER A 159 8.04 -9.48 -21.50
N PRO A 160 7.62 -9.54 -22.79
CA PRO A 160 8.28 -10.40 -23.78
C PRO A 160 9.78 -10.16 -24.00
N ASP A 161 10.31 -9.01 -23.59
CA ASP A 161 11.74 -8.66 -23.62
C ASP A 161 12.50 -9.08 -22.34
N GLY A 162 11.82 -9.75 -21.39
CA GLY A 162 12.42 -10.29 -20.16
C GLY A 162 12.60 -9.27 -19.04
N GLN A 163 12.05 -8.07 -19.16
CA GLN A 163 12.09 -7.06 -18.09
C GLN A 163 10.78 -7.02 -17.31
N ASN A 164 10.81 -6.60 -16.05
CA ASN A 164 9.62 -6.26 -15.27
C ASN A 164 9.74 -4.83 -14.70
N LEU A 165 8.66 -4.30 -14.14
CA LEU A 165 8.65 -2.92 -13.62
C LEU A 165 9.62 -2.75 -12.44
N VAL A 166 9.72 -3.74 -11.56
CA VAL A 166 10.63 -3.67 -10.39
C VAL A 166 12.09 -3.56 -10.83
N ASP A 167 12.51 -4.33 -11.83
CA ASP A 167 13.89 -4.32 -12.31
C ASP A 167 14.22 -3.01 -13.04
N ALA A 168 13.29 -2.50 -13.86
CA ALA A 168 13.47 -1.21 -14.52
C ALA A 168 13.57 -0.06 -13.49
N VAL A 169 12.73 -0.08 -12.46
CA VAL A 169 12.80 0.88 -11.34
C VAL A 169 14.11 0.73 -10.58
N ARG A 170 14.51 -0.50 -10.25
CA ARG A 170 15.76 -0.79 -9.52
C ARG A 170 16.97 -0.23 -10.28
N GLN A 171 17.07 -0.50 -11.57
CA GLN A 171 18.15 0.04 -12.41
C GLN A 171 18.20 1.57 -12.34
N LYS A 172 17.04 2.24 -12.38
CA LYS A 172 17.01 3.71 -12.31
C LYS A 172 17.39 4.25 -10.91
N VAL A 173 17.04 3.53 -9.84
CA VAL A 173 17.49 3.86 -8.48
C VAL A 173 19.01 3.72 -8.39
N GLU A 174 19.59 2.66 -8.93
CA GLU A 174 21.04 2.44 -8.98
C GLU A 174 21.76 3.53 -9.77
N ASP A 175 21.22 3.94 -10.92
CA ASP A 175 21.76 5.04 -11.73
C ASP A 175 21.78 6.36 -10.93
N TYR A 176 20.70 6.69 -10.22
CA TYR A 176 20.64 7.90 -9.39
C TYR A 176 21.56 7.83 -8.17
N ALA A 177 21.70 6.67 -7.55
CA ALA A 177 22.65 6.47 -6.47
C ALA A 177 24.10 6.66 -6.96
N ALA A 178 24.44 6.12 -8.13
CA ALA A 178 25.74 6.31 -8.77
C ALA A 178 26.01 7.79 -9.11
N GLN A 179 25.00 8.49 -9.64
CA GLN A 179 25.06 9.93 -9.92
C GLN A 179 25.27 10.76 -8.65
N ALA A 180 24.70 10.36 -7.51
CA ALA A 180 24.84 11.08 -6.25
C ALA A 180 26.30 11.13 -5.75
N GLY A 181 27.08 10.07 -6.01
CA GLY A 181 28.45 9.93 -5.51
C GLY A 181 28.58 9.92 -3.98
N LYS A 182 27.47 9.73 -3.26
CA LYS A 182 27.36 9.68 -1.80
C LYS A 182 26.24 8.71 -1.40
N PRO A 183 26.21 8.23 -0.14
CA PRO A 183 25.08 7.43 0.33
C PRO A 183 23.75 8.17 0.17
N VAL A 184 22.73 7.44 -0.29
CA VAL A 184 21.37 7.94 -0.52
C VAL A 184 20.34 7.15 0.29
N THR A 185 19.22 7.80 0.61
CA THR A 185 18.05 7.13 1.15
C THR A 185 17.01 6.90 0.07
N LEU A 186 16.30 5.78 0.17
CA LEU A 186 15.27 5.36 -0.77
C LEU A 186 13.92 5.27 -0.07
N ASP A 187 12.93 5.91 -0.66
CA ASP A 187 11.57 5.98 -0.17
C ASP A 187 10.59 5.46 -1.22
N LEU A 188 9.64 4.64 -0.81
CA LEU A 188 8.59 4.08 -1.67
C LEU A 188 7.22 4.62 -1.28
N THR A 189 6.37 4.91 -2.27
CA THR A 189 5.03 5.40 -2.02
C THR A 189 4.03 5.03 -3.13
N GLY A 190 2.76 5.17 -2.82
CA GLY A 190 1.68 4.98 -3.79
C GLY A 190 0.30 5.12 -3.16
N PHE A 191 -0.68 5.39 -4.03
CA PHE A 191 -2.09 5.48 -3.67
C PHE A 191 -2.84 4.25 -4.23
N SER A 192 -3.79 3.68 -3.47
CA SER A 192 -4.59 2.55 -3.93
C SER A 192 -3.72 1.34 -4.35
N LYS A 193 -3.93 0.77 -5.55
CA LYS A 193 -3.07 -0.23 -6.21
C LYS A 193 -1.57 0.08 -6.02
N GLY A 194 -1.17 1.32 -6.28
CA GLY A 194 0.23 1.76 -6.17
C GLY A 194 0.80 1.64 -4.76
N GLY A 195 -0.03 1.76 -3.72
CA GLY A 195 0.42 1.54 -2.35
C GLY A 195 0.73 0.07 -2.06
N SER A 196 -0.07 -0.86 -2.58
CA SER A 196 0.21 -2.30 -2.48
C SER A 196 1.43 -2.70 -3.33
N MET A 197 1.62 -2.05 -4.48
CA MET A 197 2.83 -2.21 -5.30
C MET A 197 4.08 -1.74 -4.53
N ALA A 198 4.02 -0.58 -3.87
CA ALA A 198 5.14 -0.08 -3.05
C ALA A 198 5.53 -1.06 -1.93
N ILE A 199 4.55 -1.64 -1.22
CA ILE A 199 4.79 -2.68 -0.20
C ILE A 199 5.41 -3.93 -0.83
N THR A 200 4.88 -4.36 -1.99
CA THR A 200 5.35 -5.58 -2.67
C THR A 200 6.78 -5.40 -3.19
N THR A 201 7.11 -4.24 -3.77
CA THR A 201 8.47 -3.89 -4.17
C THR A 201 9.41 -3.84 -2.97
N ALA A 202 9.00 -3.23 -1.85
CA ALA A 202 9.80 -3.22 -0.63
C ALA A 202 10.13 -4.64 -0.15
N ALA A 203 9.12 -5.51 -0.12
CA ALA A 203 9.29 -6.89 0.30
C ALA A 203 10.26 -7.65 -0.62
N GLN A 204 10.15 -7.46 -1.94
CA GLN A 204 11.07 -8.05 -2.91
C GLN A 204 12.51 -7.57 -2.67
N TRP A 205 12.72 -6.26 -2.59
CA TRP A 205 14.05 -5.69 -2.43
C TRP A 205 14.70 -6.06 -1.10
N ILE A 206 13.94 -6.12 -0.01
CA ILE A 206 14.42 -6.64 1.28
C ILE A 206 14.83 -8.11 1.16
N ALA A 207 14.04 -8.94 0.47
CA ALA A 207 14.38 -10.35 0.26
C ALA A 207 15.67 -10.55 -0.56
N ASP A 208 15.90 -9.67 -1.54
CA ASP A 208 17.08 -9.69 -2.39
C ASP A 208 18.32 -9.02 -1.76
N GLY A 209 18.17 -8.42 -0.57
CA GLY A 209 19.21 -7.63 0.09
C GLY A 209 19.50 -6.28 -0.60
N PHE A 210 18.62 -5.82 -1.49
CA PHE A 210 18.74 -4.51 -2.12
C PHE A 210 18.35 -3.39 -1.15
N ALA A 211 19.06 -2.26 -1.25
CA ALA A 211 18.83 -1.07 -0.43
C ALA A 211 18.97 -1.30 1.09
N ASP A 212 19.83 -2.23 1.52
CA ASP A 212 20.16 -2.48 2.94
C ASP A 212 21.22 -1.50 3.50
N GLY A 213 21.82 -0.69 2.63
CA GLY A 213 22.88 0.28 2.92
C GLY A 213 24.29 -0.14 2.51
N GLN A 214 24.53 -1.40 2.11
CA GLN A 214 25.88 -1.87 1.74
C GLN A 214 26.40 -1.18 0.48
N ASP A 215 25.55 -1.04 -0.53
CA ASP A 215 25.89 -0.39 -1.80
C ASP A 215 25.64 1.13 -1.80
N GLY A 216 25.58 1.74 -0.60
CA GLY A 216 25.29 3.16 -0.45
C GLY A 216 23.84 3.57 -0.68
N ILE A 217 22.94 2.61 -0.92
CA ILE A 217 21.49 2.83 -1.02
C ILE A 217 20.83 2.25 0.24
N ARG A 218 20.06 3.04 0.97
CA ARG A 218 19.30 2.57 2.14
C ARG A 218 17.82 2.88 2.01
N MET A 219 16.97 1.86 1.98
CA MET A 219 15.53 2.05 2.11
C MET A 219 15.22 2.60 3.50
N LYS A 220 14.42 3.67 3.55
CA LYS A 220 14.07 4.35 4.80
C LYS A 220 12.57 4.30 5.07
N ASN A 221 11.75 4.61 4.07
CA ASN A 221 10.31 4.63 4.24
C ASN A 221 9.56 3.90 3.12
N VAL A 222 8.48 3.23 3.51
CA VAL A 222 7.39 2.79 2.64
C VAL A 222 6.13 3.48 3.17
N TYR A 223 5.64 4.49 2.45
CA TYR A 223 4.56 5.35 2.90
C TYR A 223 3.40 5.30 1.92
N THR A 224 2.27 4.70 2.31
CA THR A 224 1.17 4.41 1.37
C THR A 224 -0.13 5.08 1.78
N PHE A 225 -1.02 5.27 0.79
CA PHE A 225 -2.33 5.88 1.00
C PHE A 225 -3.39 4.99 0.40
N ALA A 226 -4.48 4.76 1.14
CA ALA A 226 -5.64 4.03 0.65
C ALA A 226 -5.32 2.63 0.09
N ASN A 227 -4.21 2.01 0.48
CA ASN A 227 -3.77 0.77 -0.14
C ASN A 227 -4.64 -0.41 0.32
N PRO A 228 -5.10 -1.28 -0.60
CA PRO A 228 -5.63 -2.58 -0.21
C PRO A 228 -4.51 -3.47 0.38
N ALA A 229 -4.93 -4.55 1.03
CA ALA A 229 -3.99 -5.53 1.59
C ALA A 229 -3.13 -6.16 0.46
N ALA A 230 -1.82 -6.27 0.69
CA ALA A 230 -0.88 -6.74 -0.34
C ALA A 230 -0.76 -8.28 -0.37
N GLY A 231 -0.82 -8.95 0.78
CA GLY A 231 -0.61 -10.39 0.91
C GLY A 231 -1.30 -11.00 2.12
N ASP A 232 -1.02 -12.27 2.40
CA ASP A 232 -1.54 -12.99 3.56
C ASP A 232 -0.82 -12.65 4.88
N GLU A 233 -1.30 -13.20 5.99
CA GLU A 233 -0.73 -12.96 7.33
C GLU A 233 0.77 -13.30 7.40
N LYS A 234 1.17 -14.40 6.75
CA LYS A 234 2.55 -14.84 6.72
C LYS A 234 3.42 -13.86 5.94
N PHE A 235 2.93 -13.35 4.81
CA PHE A 235 3.62 -12.33 4.04
C PHE A 235 3.82 -11.05 4.86
N CYS A 236 2.74 -10.47 5.42
CA CYS A 236 2.86 -9.23 6.18
C CYS A 236 3.74 -9.37 7.41
N SER A 237 3.57 -10.43 8.20
CA SER A 237 4.40 -10.63 9.40
C SER A 237 5.88 -10.82 9.06
N THR A 238 6.21 -11.52 7.98
CA THR A 238 7.62 -11.70 7.57
C THR A 238 8.21 -10.39 7.02
N PHE A 239 7.46 -9.68 6.17
CA PHE A 239 7.87 -8.38 5.64
C PHE A 239 8.07 -7.34 6.74
N GLU A 240 7.13 -7.18 7.68
CA GLU A 240 7.23 -6.22 8.77
C GLU A 240 8.42 -6.50 9.68
N ASN A 241 8.67 -7.76 10.00
CA ASN A 241 9.83 -8.15 10.81
C ASN A 241 11.14 -7.81 10.09
N ALA A 242 11.23 -8.10 8.80
CA ALA A 242 12.41 -7.79 8.00
C ALA A 242 12.60 -6.28 7.81
N ALA A 243 11.53 -5.53 7.52
CA ALA A 243 11.55 -4.07 7.43
C ALA A 243 12.04 -3.43 8.73
N ARG A 244 11.48 -3.86 9.86
CA ARG A 244 11.91 -3.39 11.19
C ARG A 244 13.36 -3.74 11.50
N ALA A 245 13.81 -4.94 11.17
CA ALA A 245 15.20 -5.35 11.35
C ALA A 245 16.18 -4.50 10.51
N SER A 246 15.73 -4.04 9.34
CA SER A 246 16.49 -3.14 8.45
C SER A 246 16.30 -1.65 8.77
N GLY A 247 15.50 -1.29 9.78
CA GLY A 247 15.21 0.10 10.14
C GLY A 247 14.34 0.84 9.11
N VAL A 248 13.55 0.11 8.33
CA VAL A 248 12.59 0.66 7.35
C VAL A 248 11.26 0.94 8.05
N ASN A 249 10.76 2.17 7.92
CA ASN A 249 9.43 2.55 8.40
C ASN A 249 8.38 2.17 7.37
N VAL A 250 7.32 1.45 7.77
CA VAL A 250 6.19 1.12 6.90
C VAL A 250 4.94 1.78 7.47
N SER A 251 4.48 2.84 6.83
CA SER A 251 3.37 3.68 7.27
C SER A 251 2.25 3.69 6.26
N ARG A 252 1.01 3.46 6.70
CA ARG A 252 -0.18 3.47 5.86
C ARG A 252 -1.16 4.52 6.35
N VAL A 253 -1.54 5.45 5.50
CA VAL A 253 -2.58 6.43 5.80
C VAL A 253 -3.93 5.95 5.27
N VAL A 254 -4.95 6.04 6.12
CA VAL A 254 -6.34 5.73 5.78
C VAL A 254 -7.22 6.93 6.14
N ALA A 255 -8.06 7.39 5.22
CA ALA A 255 -8.91 8.56 5.44
C ALA A 255 -10.38 8.17 5.57
N GLY A 256 -11.00 8.59 6.67
CA GLY A 256 -12.44 8.52 6.92
C GLY A 256 -13.05 7.15 6.65
N GLY A 257 -13.99 7.11 5.69
CA GLY A 257 -14.73 5.93 5.29
C GLY A 257 -14.23 5.26 4.02
N ASP A 258 -12.96 5.40 3.65
CA ASP A 258 -12.42 4.67 2.49
C ASP A 258 -12.54 3.16 2.68
N ALA A 259 -13.27 2.50 1.79
CA ALA A 259 -13.49 1.06 1.82
C ALA A 259 -12.35 0.27 1.17
N VAL A 260 -11.49 0.88 0.35
CA VAL A 260 -10.44 0.15 -0.39
C VAL A 260 -9.42 -0.53 0.52
N PRO A 261 -8.92 0.11 1.61
CA PRO A 261 -8.08 -0.59 2.57
C PRO A 261 -8.74 -1.81 3.22
N HIS A 262 -10.06 -1.87 3.21
CA HIS A 262 -10.84 -2.90 3.90
C HIS A 262 -11.32 -4.02 2.97
N ILE A 263 -11.24 -3.80 1.65
CA ILE A 263 -11.93 -4.62 0.64
C ILE A 263 -11.45 -6.07 0.62
N LEU A 264 -10.20 -6.33 1.02
CA LEU A 264 -9.60 -7.67 1.06
C LEU A 264 -9.51 -8.27 2.47
N THR A 265 -9.84 -7.50 3.50
CA THR A 265 -9.65 -7.89 4.91
C THR A 265 -10.96 -8.06 5.67
N GLU A 266 -12.06 -7.48 5.19
CA GLU A 266 -13.37 -7.61 5.83
C GLU A 266 -14.24 -8.72 5.25
N THR A 267 -15.17 -9.22 6.06
CA THR A 267 -16.24 -10.14 5.66
C THR A 267 -17.28 -9.43 4.79
N ALA A 268 -16.95 -9.19 3.52
CA ALA A 268 -17.91 -8.78 2.50
C ALA A 268 -18.37 -10.01 1.67
N PRO A 269 -19.63 -10.09 1.21
CA PRO A 269 -20.17 -11.27 0.51
C PRO A 269 -19.43 -11.65 -0.79
N TRP A 270 -18.64 -10.73 -1.34
CA TRP A 270 -18.01 -10.81 -2.65
C TRP A 270 -16.50 -11.00 -2.58
N TYR A 271 -15.91 -11.01 -1.38
CA TYR A 271 -14.48 -11.13 -1.13
C TYR A 271 -14.21 -12.30 -0.21
N MET A 272 -13.08 -12.99 -0.39
CA MET A 272 -12.72 -14.14 0.44
C MET A 272 -12.16 -13.65 1.79
N PRO A 273 -12.95 -13.63 2.87
CA PRO A 273 -12.54 -12.99 4.11
C PRO A 273 -11.37 -13.75 4.74
N GLY A 274 -10.40 -13.02 5.29
CA GLY A 274 -9.26 -13.60 6.01
C GLY A 274 -8.13 -14.16 5.15
N LEU A 275 -8.18 -13.97 3.82
CA LEU A 275 -7.06 -14.40 2.95
C LEU A 275 -5.92 -13.39 2.89
N TYR A 276 -6.20 -12.12 3.14
CA TYR A 276 -5.24 -11.04 3.04
C TYR A 276 -5.18 -10.26 4.36
N HIS A 277 -4.01 -9.69 4.63
CA HIS A 277 -3.69 -8.89 5.81
C HIS A 277 -3.07 -7.56 5.37
N GLN A 278 -3.33 -6.52 6.14
CA GLN A 278 -2.65 -5.24 5.97
C GLN A 278 -1.24 -5.35 6.55
N CYS A 279 -0.26 -4.74 5.88
CA CYS A 279 1.13 -4.71 6.35
C CYS A 279 1.53 -3.28 6.75
N GLY A 280 2.20 -3.11 7.88
CA GLY A 280 2.68 -1.81 8.38
C GLY A 280 1.66 -1.03 9.22
N ASP A 281 2.16 -0.01 9.89
CA ASP A 281 1.42 0.79 10.87
C ASP A 281 0.37 1.67 10.20
N ALA A 282 -0.87 1.59 10.67
CA ALA A 282 -1.99 2.34 10.11
C ALA A 282 -2.21 3.66 10.85
N PHE A 283 -2.36 4.75 10.11
CA PHE A 283 -2.77 6.05 10.63
C PHE A 283 -4.13 6.42 10.02
N TYR A 284 -5.20 6.23 10.79
CA TYR A 284 -6.55 6.58 10.38
C TYR A 284 -6.84 8.04 10.72
N ILE A 285 -7.15 8.83 9.70
CA ILE A 285 -7.48 10.24 9.83
C ILE A 285 -8.96 10.42 9.49
N GLY A 286 -9.75 10.94 10.41
CA GLY A 286 -11.18 11.10 10.17
C GLY A 286 -11.90 11.91 11.22
N VAL A 287 -13.22 11.98 11.10
CA VAL A 287 -14.09 12.68 12.03
C VAL A 287 -14.60 11.68 13.08
N ASP A 288 -14.46 12.00 14.36
CA ASP A 288 -14.99 11.19 15.45
C ASP A 288 -16.49 11.42 15.70
N LYS A 289 -17.05 10.75 16.72
CA LYS A 289 -18.48 10.88 17.09
C LYS A 289 -18.87 12.29 17.55
N GLN A 290 -17.90 13.10 17.95
CA GLN A 290 -18.09 14.47 18.40
C GLN A 290 -17.97 15.47 17.26
N GLY A 291 -17.75 15.00 16.02
CA GLY A 291 -17.55 15.87 14.87
C GLY A 291 -16.14 16.46 14.78
N SER A 292 -15.18 15.91 15.53
CA SER A 292 -13.81 16.41 15.63
C SER A 292 -12.86 15.61 14.76
N MET A 293 -11.96 16.29 14.03
CA MET A 293 -10.91 15.66 13.24
C MET A 293 -9.83 15.04 14.13
N ARG A 294 -9.59 13.74 13.97
CA ARG A 294 -8.65 12.96 14.78
C ARG A 294 -7.82 12.04 13.90
N ALA A 295 -6.59 11.78 14.35
CA ALA A 295 -5.75 10.71 13.82
C ALA A 295 -5.54 9.63 14.89
N VAL A 296 -5.77 8.37 14.54
CA VAL A 296 -5.61 7.21 15.44
C VAL A 296 -4.69 6.21 14.78
N GLU A 297 -3.68 5.78 15.54
CA GLU A 297 -2.78 4.72 15.15
C GLU A 297 -3.44 3.35 15.38
N ASN A 298 -3.35 2.47 14.38
CA ASN A 298 -3.82 1.09 14.42
C ASN A 298 -5.19 0.93 15.11
N PRO A 299 -6.23 1.66 14.67
CA PRO A 299 -7.52 1.66 15.34
C PRO A 299 -8.12 0.25 15.36
N GLY A 300 -8.83 -0.06 16.45
CA GLY A 300 -9.71 -1.23 16.49
C GLY A 300 -10.90 -1.07 15.53
N THR A 301 -11.61 -2.17 15.26
CA THR A 301 -12.77 -2.19 14.35
C THR A 301 -13.79 -1.09 14.64
N LYS A 302 -14.11 -0.84 15.92
CA LYS A 302 -15.07 0.19 16.32
C LYS A 302 -14.65 1.62 15.95
N ASP A 303 -13.36 1.92 16.03
CA ASP A 303 -12.83 3.24 15.70
C ASP A 303 -12.84 3.43 14.17
N ALA A 304 -12.45 2.40 13.41
CA ALA A 304 -12.55 2.40 11.95
C ALA A 304 -14.01 2.56 11.48
N GLU A 305 -14.97 1.83 12.07
CA GLU A 305 -16.41 2.00 11.81
C GLU A 305 -16.88 3.41 12.16
N THR A 306 -16.40 3.98 13.27
CA THR A 306 -16.74 5.34 13.68
C THR A 306 -16.28 6.37 12.65
N PHE A 307 -15.05 6.25 12.15
CA PHE A 307 -14.55 7.15 11.11
C PHE A 307 -15.33 7.02 9.81
N ARG A 308 -15.75 5.80 9.45
CA ARG A 308 -16.60 5.54 8.29
C ARG A 308 -17.98 6.17 8.42
N ASP A 309 -18.62 5.99 9.56
CA ASP A 309 -20.03 6.37 9.76
C ASP A 309 -20.21 7.89 9.98
N ASN A 310 -19.20 8.58 10.53
CA ASN A 310 -19.24 10.05 10.76
C ASN A 310 -18.63 10.85 9.61
N SER A 311 -18.24 10.19 8.54
CA SER A 311 -17.52 10.82 7.44
C SER A 311 -18.48 11.70 6.61
N PRO A 312 -18.17 12.98 6.36
CA PRO A 312 -19.06 13.88 5.63
C PRO A 312 -19.04 13.67 4.11
N LYS A 313 -18.05 12.95 3.57
CA LYS A 313 -17.89 12.69 2.14
C LYS A 313 -18.47 11.34 1.76
N LYS A 314 -19.00 11.24 0.53
CA LYS A 314 -19.53 9.99 -0.04
C LYS A 314 -18.51 9.20 -0.86
N VAL A 315 -17.42 9.86 -1.28
CA VAL A 315 -16.31 9.26 -2.02
C VAL A 315 -15.05 9.60 -1.24
N TRP A 316 -14.35 8.58 -0.78
CA TRP A 316 -13.13 8.70 0.01
C TRP A 316 -11.88 8.25 -0.73
N HIS A 317 -12.06 7.36 -1.71
CA HIS A 317 -10.97 6.79 -2.47
C HIS A 317 -10.48 7.74 -3.56
N ASP A 318 -9.95 8.88 -3.13
CA ASP A 318 -9.50 9.98 -3.97
C ASP A 318 -8.33 10.70 -3.25
N PRO A 319 -7.18 10.92 -3.91
CA PRO A 319 -6.05 11.63 -3.33
C PRO A 319 -6.41 13.03 -2.79
N ASP A 320 -7.32 13.77 -3.43
CA ASP A 320 -7.77 15.09 -2.96
C ASP A 320 -8.50 15.00 -1.62
N VAL A 321 -9.21 13.89 -1.40
CA VAL A 321 -9.90 13.65 -0.13
C VAL A 321 -8.91 13.38 0.98
N TYR A 322 -7.87 12.59 0.70
CA TYR A 322 -6.77 12.32 1.62
C TYR A 322 -5.99 13.60 1.97
N GLU A 323 -5.67 14.40 0.96
CA GLU A 323 -4.98 15.67 1.16
C GLU A 323 -5.78 16.62 2.04
N GLN A 324 -7.08 16.76 1.76
CA GLN A 324 -7.96 17.58 2.59
C GLN A 324 -8.04 17.05 4.02
N ALA A 325 -8.16 15.73 4.22
CA ALA A 325 -8.22 15.14 5.55
C ALA A 325 -6.95 15.42 6.36
N ILE A 326 -5.77 15.33 5.73
CA ILE A 326 -4.49 15.66 6.39
C ILE A 326 -4.43 17.15 6.72
N ARG A 327 -4.83 18.04 5.79
CA ARG A 327 -4.89 19.49 6.03
C ARG A 327 -5.85 19.87 7.17
N ASP A 328 -7.03 19.24 7.21
CA ASP A 328 -8.04 19.47 8.25
C ASP A 328 -7.53 19.00 9.62
N TYR A 329 -6.83 17.87 9.67
CA TYR A 329 -6.17 17.39 10.88
C TYR A 329 -5.07 18.35 11.37
N VAL A 330 -4.21 18.85 10.48
CA VAL A 330 -3.18 19.84 10.85
C VAL A 330 -3.82 21.13 11.38
N THR A 331 -4.89 21.58 10.72
CA THR A 331 -5.56 22.85 11.07
C THR A 331 -6.37 22.74 12.37
N SER A 332 -6.86 21.56 12.73
CA SER A 332 -7.60 21.34 13.98
C SER A 332 -6.72 21.52 15.23
N GLY A 333 -5.39 21.52 15.07
CA GLY A 333 -4.44 21.64 16.18
C GLY A 333 -4.48 20.46 17.15
N MET A 334 -5.11 19.35 16.76
CA MET A 334 -5.21 18.16 17.59
C MET A 334 -3.92 17.35 17.53
N THR A 335 -3.57 16.74 18.66
CA THR A 335 -2.47 15.79 18.75
C THR A 335 -2.99 14.39 18.45
N MET A 336 -2.10 13.54 17.90
CA MET A 336 -2.34 12.10 17.80
C MET A 336 -2.83 11.56 19.13
N THR A 337 -3.84 10.71 19.07
CA THR A 337 -4.35 10.03 20.25
C THR A 337 -3.93 8.58 20.21
N GLU A 338 -3.50 8.04 21.34
CA GLU A 338 -3.30 6.60 21.47
C GLU A 338 -4.61 5.84 21.17
N PRO A 339 -4.53 4.64 20.56
CA PRO A 339 -5.69 3.78 20.40
C PRO A 339 -6.31 3.49 21.77
N ALA A 340 -7.65 3.41 21.81
CA ALA A 340 -8.33 3.02 23.03
C ALA A 340 -7.85 1.62 23.45
N ALA A 341 -7.48 1.45 24.73
CA ALA A 341 -7.07 0.14 25.24
C ALA A 341 -8.14 -0.90 24.86
N PRO A 342 -7.74 -2.09 24.36
CA PRO A 342 -8.70 -3.09 23.91
C PRO A 342 -9.70 -3.39 25.02
N GLU A 343 -10.99 -3.21 24.73
CA GLU A 343 -12.06 -3.57 25.65
C GLU A 343 -11.82 -5.02 26.06
N LYS A 344 -11.54 -5.25 27.35
CA LYS A 344 -11.42 -6.61 27.90
C LYS A 344 -12.67 -7.37 27.49
N SER A 345 -12.51 -8.32 26.58
CA SER A 345 -13.62 -9.14 26.13
C SER A 345 -14.24 -9.78 27.38
N LYS A 346 -15.52 -9.49 27.62
CA LYS A 346 -16.26 -10.20 28.67
C LYS A 346 -16.16 -11.68 28.31
N PRO A 347 -15.74 -12.55 29.25
CA PRO A 347 -15.67 -13.98 28.97
C PRO A 347 -17.03 -14.43 28.44
N SER A 348 -17.03 -15.02 27.24
CA SER A 348 -18.22 -15.59 26.65
C SER A 348 -18.76 -16.65 27.59
N THR A 349 -19.88 -16.37 28.25
CA THR A 349 -20.60 -17.34 29.10
C THR A 349 -21.38 -18.36 28.27
N THR A 350 -21.30 -18.31 26.94
CA THR A 350 -22.03 -19.20 26.06
C THR A 350 -21.15 -20.41 25.74
N ALA A 351 -21.33 -21.48 26.52
CA ALA A 351 -20.73 -22.77 26.20
C ALA A 351 -21.17 -23.21 24.79
N PRO A 352 -20.27 -23.74 23.95
CA PRO A 352 -20.63 -24.25 22.63
C PRO A 352 -21.63 -25.41 22.79
N ARG A 353 -22.84 -25.25 22.25
CA ARG A 353 -23.76 -26.37 22.06
C ARG A 353 -23.19 -27.25 20.96
N ILE A 354 -22.64 -28.40 21.33
CA ILE A 354 -22.32 -29.47 20.39
C ILE A 354 -23.66 -30.05 19.92
N PRO A 355 -24.04 -29.95 18.64
CA PRO A 355 -25.21 -30.65 18.13
C PRO A 355 -24.96 -32.15 18.22
N ALA A 356 -25.91 -32.89 18.79
CA ALA A 356 -25.87 -34.35 18.81
C ALA A 356 -25.80 -34.88 17.37
N ARG A 357 -24.85 -35.78 17.10
CA ARG A 357 -24.76 -36.47 15.81
C ARG A 357 -25.99 -37.38 15.62
N PRO A 358 -26.55 -37.46 14.41
CA PRO A 358 -27.59 -38.42 14.06
C PRO A 358 -27.09 -39.87 14.09
#